data_AF-A0A520B8K7-F1
#
_entry.id   AF-A0A520B8K7-F1
#
_cell.length_a   1.000
_cell.length_b   1.000
_cell.length_c   1.000
_cell.angle_alpha   90.00
_cell.angle_beta   90.00
_cell.angle_gamma   90.00
#
_symmetry.space_group_name_H-M   'P 1'
#
loop_
_entity.id
_entity.type
_entity.pdbx_description
1 polymer ?
#
loop_
_entity_poly.entity_id
_entity_poly.type
_entity_poly.pdbx_seq_one_letter_code
_entity_poly.pdbx_strand_id
1 'polypeptide(L)'
;MFAFLKDMIAAVREGASEGLAEAREEIDAEKASKTLDVTERLSALKTRLALAPPMERIVTAFAAPYRETFLGELAAAATETRPPIHLLCMDLPPKELNYWKTLIARDFDVEDAESAEVLTRALLEKARNAPEEQSAVSLVRACHVAAGAAGLGYTDADQALIWAAPAISIAAARFASWNAYGQAFLHSECDAAGSNVLGRKVLARTVQRLLDDPISPWLTLTWPAA
;
A
#
# COMPACT_ATOMS: atom_id res chain seq x y z
N MET A 1 47.11 0.97 54.94
CA MET A 1 47.29 0.90 53.47
C MET A 1 46.46 -0.23 52.84
N PHE A 2 46.44 -1.45 53.40
CA PHE A 2 45.63 -2.58 52.90
C PHE A 2 44.09 -2.39 52.93
N ALA A 3 43.54 -1.72 53.96
CA ALA A 3 42.09 -1.47 54.04
C ALA A 3 41.60 -0.50 52.95
N PHE A 4 42.34 0.59 52.74
CA PHE A 4 42.06 1.59 51.72
C PHE A 4 42.05 1.01 50.30
N LEU A 5 42.97 0.06 50.00
CA LEU A 5 43.01 -0.61 48.70
C LEU A 5 41.81 -1.56 48.49
N LYS A 6 41.31 -2.19 49.56
CA LYS A 6 40.11 -3.04 49.52
C LYS A 6 38.84 -2.23 49.27
N ASP A 7 38.70 -1.10 49.95
CA ASP A 7 37.55 -0.21 49.79
C ASP A 7 37.51 0.40 48.38
N MET A 8 38.68 0.73 47.82
CA MET A 8 38.78 1.22 46.45
C MET A 8 38.39 0.15 45.40
N ILE A 9 38.78 -1.11 45.61
CA ILE A 9 38.37 -2.22 44.73
C ILE A 9 36.87 -2.52 44.85
N ALA A 10 36.31 -2.43 46.06
CA ALA A 10 34.88 -2.60 46.29
C ALA A 10 34.07 -1.50 45.58
N ALA A 11 34.46 -0.24 45.72
CA ALA A 11 33.80 0.90 45.07
C ALA A 11 33.85 0.82 43.53
N VAL A 12 34.97 0.37 42.94
CA VAL A 12 35.08 0.17 41.49
C VAL A 12 34.19 -0.99 41.01
N ARG A 13 34.09 -2.07 41.77
CA ARG A 13 33.22 -3.21 41.43
C ARG A 13 31.74 -2.84 41.55
N GLU A 14 31.38 -2.08 42.57
CA GLU A 14 30.04 -1.57 42.81
C GLU A 14 29.62 -0.61 41.69
N GLY A 15 30.46 0.38 41.35
CA GLY A 15 30.21 1.29 40.22
C GLY A 15 30.15 0.59 38.86
N ALA A 16 30.92 -0.49 38.64
CA ALA A 16 30.81 -1.30 37.44
C ALA A 16 29.51 -2.13 37.38
N SER A 17 29.02 -2.61 38.53
CA SER A 17 27.74 -3.32 38.60
C SER A 17 26.53 -2.40 38.47
N GLU A 18 26.61 -1.19 39.05
CA GLU A 18 25.58 -0.16 38.93
C GLU A 18 25.49 0.34 37.49
N GLY A 19 26.61 0.67 36.84
CA GLY A 19 26.61 1.10 35.43
C GLY A 19 26.11 0.04 34.45
N LEU A 20 26.31 -1.26 34.74
CA LEU A 20 25.72 -2.35 33.94
C LEU A 20 24.22 -2.52 34.18
N ALA A 21 23.74 -2.26 35.40
CA ALA A 21 22.32 -2.30 35.72
C ALA A 21 21.59 -1.12 35.07
N GLU A 22 22.12 0.10 35.18
CA GLU A 22 21.58 1.30 34.54
C GLU A 22 21.52 1.15 33.01
N ALA A 23 22.61 0.70 32.38
CA ALA A 23 22.62 0.46 30.93
C ALA A 23 21.59 -0.59 30.48
N ARG A 24 21.31 -1.59 31.33
CA ARG A 24 20.29 -2.61 31.03
C ARG A 24 18.88 -2.05 31.18
N GLU A 25 18.62 -1.24 32.22
CA GLU A 25 17.35 -0.55 32.40
C GLU A 25 17.05 0.42 31.25
N GLU A 26 18.04 1.18 30.77
CA GLU A 26 17.89 2.06 29.61
C GLU A 26 17.54 1.28 28.34
N ILE A 27 18.25 0.18 28.06
CA ILE A 27 17.98 -0.69 26.90
C ILE A 27 16.58 -1.31 27.00
N ASP A 28 16.17 -1.78 28.18
CA ASP A 28 14.88 -2.41 28.37
C ASP A 28 13.73 -1.38 28.29
N ALA A 29 13.95 -0.15 28.79
CA ALA A 29 13.03 0.97 28.62
C ALA A 29 12.89 1.40 27.14
N GLU A 30 14.00 1.47 26.39
CA GLU A 30 13.99 1.80 24.96
C GLU A 30 13.26 0.71 24.15
N LYS A 31 13.49 -0.57 24.46
CA LYS A 31 12.75 -1.69 23.84
C LYS A 31 11.26 -1.64 24.17
N ALA A 32 10.90 -1.35 25.42
CA ALA A 32 9.51 -1.23 25.83
C ALA A 32 8.81 -0.08 25.09
N SER A 33 9.47 1.09 24.98
CA SER A 33 8.99 2.24 24.23
C SER A 33 8.78 1.93 22.74
N LYS A 34 9.77 1.29 22.08
CA LYS A 34 9.64 0.85 20.68
C LYS A 34 8.50 -0.15 20.49
N THR A 35 8.30 -1.05 21.45
CA THR A 35 7.22 -2.05 21.40
C THR A 35 5.84 -1.40 21.52
N LEU A 36 5.71 -0.40 22.40
CA LEU A 36 4.50 0.41 22.54
C LEU A 36 4.17 1.15 21.24
N ASP A 37 5.14 1.85 20.64
CA ASP A 37 4.98 2.58 19.36
C ASP A 37 4.54 1.65 18.22
N VAL A 38 5.13 0.45 18.10
CA VAL A 38 4.69 -0.55 17.11
C VAL A 38 3.24 -1.00 17.36
N THR A 39 2.88 -1.22 18.62
CA THR A 39 1.53 -1.67 19.00
C THR A 39 0.48 -0.61 18.70
N GLU A 40 0.77 0.66 19.02
CA GLU A 40 -0.09 1.80 18.73
C GLU A 40 -0.29 1.99 17.22
N ARG A 41 0.79 1.92 16.44
CA ARG A 41 0.72 1.99 14.97
C ARG A 41 -0.12 0.87 14.40
N LEU A 42 0.08 -0.38 14.85
CA LEU A 42 -0.71 -1.51 14.40
C LEU A 42 -2.20 -1.33 14.74
N SER A 43 -2.51 -0.83 15.94
CA SER A 43 -3.87 -0.53 16.37
C SER A 43 -4.52 0.55 15.50
N ALA A 44 -3.78 1.62 15.18
CA ALA A 44 -4.24 2.68 14.29
C ALA A 44 -4.55 2.16 12.88
N LEU A 45 -3.68 1.32 12.31
CA LEU A 45 -3.92 0.71 10.99
C LEU A 45 -5.14 -0.21 10.97
N LYS A 46 -5.33 -1.03 12.01
CA LYS A 46 -6.52 -1.88 12.14
C LYS A 46 -7.80 -1.06 12.26
N THR A 47 -7.75 0.05 13.01
CA THR A 47 -8.87 0.98 13.15
C THR A 47 -9.20 1.64 11.83
N ARG A 48 -8.19 2.10 11.08
CA ARG A 48 -8.37 2.68 9.75
C ARG A 48 -9.00 1.69 8.76
N LEU A 49 -8.55 0.43 8.78
CA LEU A 49 -9.13 -0.62 7.94
C LEU A 49 -10.60 -0.88 8.29
N ALA A 50 -10.94 -0.89 9.58
CA ALA A 50 -12.30 -1.11 10.04
C ALA A 50 -13.25 0.04 9.64
N LEU A 51 -12.72 1.26 9.52
CA LEU A 51 -13.46 2.45 9.07
C LEU A 51 -13.53 2.58 7.54
N ALA A 52 -12.71 1.83 6.79
CA ALA A 52 -12.66 1.91 5.34
C ALA A 52 -14.00 1.43 4.74
N PRO A 53 -14.71 2.27 3.96
CA PRO A 53 -15.93 1.84 3.32
C PRO A 53 -15.64 0.69 2.33
N PRO A 54 -16.58 -0.25 2.11
CA PRO A 54 -16.36 -1.38 1.21
C PRO A 54 -15.93 -0.97 -0.21
N MET A 55 -16.45 0.15 -0.70
CA MET A 55 -16.10 0.71 -2.00
C MET A 55 -14.61 1.10 -2.08
N GLU A 56 -14.04 1.65 -1.01
CA GLU A 56 -12.62 2.00 -0.95
C GLU A 56 -11.74 0.77 -1.13
N ARG A 57 -12.09 -0.31 -0.44
CA ARG A 57 -11.37 -1.58 -0.50
C ARG A 57 -11.42 -2.19 -1.90
N ILE A 58 -12.56 -2.11 -2.58
CA ILE A 58 -12.70 -2.62 -3.95
C ILE A 58 -11.94 -1.76 -4.95
N VAL A 59 -12.05 -0.43 -4.88
CA VAL A 59 -11.33 0.50 -5.77
C VAL A 59 -9.82 0.34 -5.62
N THR A 60 -9.31 0.26 -4.39
CA THR A 60 -7.88 0.05 -4.14
C THR A 60 -7.42 -1.34 -4.56
N ALA A 61 -8.28 -2.36 -4.48
CA ALA A 61 -8.01 -3.69 -5.03
C ALA A 61 -7.93 -3.70 -6.57
N PHE A 62 -8.72 -2.90 -7.29
CA PHE A 62 -8.53 -2.71 -8.74
C PHE A 62 -7.19 -2.01 -9.04
N ALA A 63 -6.77 -1.06 -8.21
CA ALA A 63 -5.47 -0.40 -8.33
C ALA A 63 -4.28 -1.28 -7.91
N ALA A 64 -4.52 -2.45 -7.32
CA ALA A 64 -3.50 -3.27 -6.68
C ALA A 64 -2.32 -3.67 -7.58
N PRO A 65 -2.48 -3.96 -8.89
CA PRO A 65 -1.34 -4.29 -9.75
C PRO A 65 -0.25 -3.21 -9.73
N TYR A 66 -0.63 -1.94 -9.84
CA TYR A 66 0.34 -0.85 -9.76
C TYR A 66 0.75 -0.54 -8.32
N ARG A 67 -0.20 -0.52 -7.37
CA ARG A 67 0.11 -0.21 -5.98
C ARG A 67 1.10 -1.22 -5.39
N GLU A 68 0.92 -2.50 -5.62
CA GLU A 68 1.86 -3.53 -5.15
C GLU A 68 3.20 -3.48 -5.91
N THR A 69 3.22 -3.15 -7.20
CA THR A 69 4.48 -2.97 -7.94
C THR A 69 5.33 -1.84 -7.37
N PHE A 70 4.72 -0.72 -6.98
CA PHE A 70 5.45 0.44 -6.49
C PHE A 70 5.68 0.46 -4.98
N LEU A 71 4.77 -0.12 -4.17
CA LEU A 71 4.89 -0.15 -2.71
C LEU A 71 5.53 -1.43 -2.16
N GLY A 72 5.34 -2.57 -2.82
CA GLY A 72 5.70 -3.88 -2.25
C GLY A 72 4.95 -4.20 -0.94
N GLU A 73 3.71 -3.72 -0.83
CA GLU A 73 2.93 -3.68 0.40
C GLU A 73 2.66 -5.07 1.00
N LEU A 74 2.42 -6.10 0.19
CA LEU A 74 2.22 -7.46 0.73
C LEU A 74 3.45 -7.96 1.50
N ALA A 75 4.66 -7.70 1.00
CA ALA A 75 5.89 -8.12 1.67
C ALA A 75 6.16 -7.29 2.94
N ALA A 76 5.88 -5.98 2.89
CA ALA A 76 5.99 -5.10 4.04
C ALA A 76 4.98 -5.51 5.14
N ALA A 77 3.72 -5.74 4.76
CA ALA A 77 2.65 -6.16 5.65
C ALA A 77 2.95 -7.50 6.34
N ALA A 78 3.50 -8.47 5.61
CA ALA A 78 3.94 -9.74 6.18
C ALA A 78 5.09 -9.58 7.18
N THR A 79 6.10 -8.76 6.84
CA THR A 79 7.25 -8.47 7.72
C THR A 79 6.82 -7.76 9.00
N GLU A 80 5.85 -6.86 8.89
CA GLU A 80 5.33 -6.06 9.99
C GLU A 80 4.14 -6.73 10.71
N THR A 81 3.72 -7.92 10.29
CA THR A 81 2.57 -8.67 10.86
C THR A 81 1.30 -7.83 10.95
N ARG A 82 0.99 -7.09 9.89
CA ARG A 82 -0.18 -6.23 9.78
C ARG A 82 -1.01 -6.54 8.53
N PRO A 83 -2.27 -6.09 8.45
CA PRO A 83 -3.00 -6.12 7.19
C PRO A 83 -2.28 -5.30 6.10
N PRO A 84 -2.44 -5.64 4.81
CA PRO A 84 -1.92 -4.85 3.70
C PRO A 84 -2.79 -3.62 3.46
N ILE A 85 -2.78 -2.72 4.44
CA ILE A 85 -3.63 -1.54 4.52
C ILE A 85 -3.53 -0.69 3.25
N HIS A 86 -2.36 -0.57 2.64
CA HIS A 86 -2.17 0.26 1.45
C HIS A 86 -2.63 -0.40 0.15
N LEU A 87 -3.13 -1.64 0.21
CA LEU A 87 -3.90 -2.28 -0.87
C LEU A 87 -5.41 -2.35 -0.58
N LEU A 88 -5.84 -1.87 0.59
CA LEU A 88 -7.24 -1.89 1.05
C LEU A 88 -7.79 -0.48 1.34
N CYS A 89 -6.91 0.51 1.47
CA CYS A 89 -7.23 1.91 1.73
C CYS A 89 -6.42 2.80 0.76
N MET A 90 -6.97 3.98 0.47
CA MET A 90 -6.37 4.95 -0.46
C MET A 90 -5.09 5.57 0.10
N ASP A 91 -4.96 5.60 1.44
CA ASP A 91 -3.80 6.13 2.15
C ASP A 91 -2.48 5.54 1.62
N LEU A 92 -1.44 6.36 1.65
CA LEU A 92 -0.08 5.97 1.32
C LEU A 92 0.79 5.99 2.59
N PRO A 93 1.85 5.17 2.65
CA PRO A 93 2.81 5.29 3.74
C PRO A 93 3.45 6.68 3.73
N PRO A 94 3.58 7.38 4.88
CA PRO A 94 4.16 8.74 4.91
C PRO A 94 5.53 8.86 4.26
N LYS A 95 6.36 7.81 4.38
CA LYS A 95 7.70 7.75 3.77
C LYS A 95 7.69 7.71 2.24
N GLU A 96 6.58 7.30 1.63
CA GLU A 96 6.45 7.13 0.18
C GLU A 96 5.82 8.35 -0.52
N LEU A 97 5.31 9.35 0.23
CA LEU A 97 4.55 10.47 -0.34
C LEU A 97 5.32 11.25 -1.42
N ASN A 98 6.60 11.56 -1.17
CA ASN A 98 7.42 12.28 -2.15
C ASN A 98 7.67 11.46 -3.42
N TYR A 99 7.94 10.16 -3.25
CA TYR A 99 8.13 9.25 -4.38
C TYR A 99 6.83 9.14 -5.20
N TRP A 100 5.69 8.99 -4.54
CA TRP A 100 4.39 8.88 -5.18
C TRP A 100 3.99 10.16 -5.92
N LYS A 101 4.30 11.32 -5.33
CA LYS A 101 4.09 12.62 -5.96
C LYS A 101 4.87 12.73 -7.28
N THR A 102 6.15 12.34 -7.27
CA THR A 102 6.97 12.31 -8.50
C THR A 102 6.46 11.27 -9.50
N LEU A 103 6.04 10.10 -9.04
CA LEU A 103 5.54 9.02 -9.88
C LEU A 103 4.27 9.43 -10.62
N ILE A 104 3.27 9.95 -9.91
CA ILE A 104 1.98 10.29 -10.51
C ILE A 104 2.09 11.48 -11.47
N ALA A 105 2.93 12.47 -11.16
CA ALA A 105 3.22 13.57 -12.07
C ALA A 105 3.93 13.07 -13.33
N ARG A 106 4.97 12.23 -13.20
CA ARG A 106 5.76 11.75 -14.34
C ARG A 106 4.98 10.79 -15.25
N ASP A 107 4.26 9.84 -14.66
CA ASP A 107 3.66 8.72 -15.43
C ASP A 107 2.21 8.99 -15.84
N PHE A 108 1.55 9.95 -15.18
CA PHE A 108 0.13 10.24 -15.40
C PHE A 108 -0.16 11.73 -15.64
N ASP A 109 0.82 12.63 -15.53
CA ASP A 109 0.62 14.08 -15.69
C ASP A 109 -0.41 14.66 -14.70
N VAL A 110 -0.33 14.21 -13.45
CA VAL A 110 -1.24 14.61 -12.35
C VAL A 110 -0.46 15.36 -11.28
N GLU A 111 -0.84 16.62 -11.05
CA GLU A 111 -0.19 17.50 -10.06
C GLU A 111 -1.14 17.97 -8.96
N ASP A 112 -2.45 17.77 -9.13
CA ASP A 112 -3.50 18.25 -8.24
C ASP A 112 -4.80 17.42 -8.36
N ALA A 113 -5.87 17.87 -7.69
CA ALA A 113 -7.17 17.22 -7.71
C ALA A 113 -7.87 17.26 -9.07
N GLU A 114 -7.77 18.40 -9.77
CA GLU A 114 -8.47 18.62 -11.05
C GLU A 114 -7.90 17.70 -12.14
N SER A 115 -6.57 17.68 -12.29
CA SER A 115 -5.88 16.78 -13.21
C SER A 115 -6.16 15.31 -12.89
N ALA A 116 -6.19 14.94 -11.60
CA ALA A 116 -6.55 13.58 -11.17
C ALA A 116 -8.00 13.20 -11.53
N GLU A 117 -8.96 14.09 -11.29
CA GLU A 117 -10.37 13.86 -11.61
C GLU A 117 -10.57 13.67 -13.11
N VAL A 118 -10.06 14.62 -13.91
CA VAL A 118 -10.18 14.61 -15.38
C VAL A 118 -9.62 13.31 -15.94
N LEU A 119 -8.42 12.92 -15.52
CA LEU A 119 -7.78 11.70 -16.01
C LEU A 119 -8.53 10.44 -15.54
N THR A 120 -8.96 10.38 -14.29
CA THR A 120 -9.74 9.24 -13.76
C THR A 120 -10.99 9.03 -14.59
N ARG A 121 -11.76 10.10 -14.86
CA ARG A 121 -12.98 10.02 -15.67
C ARG A 121 -12.69 9.60 -17.11
N ALA A 122 -11.66 10.15 -17.74
CA ALA A 122 -11.27 9.79 -19.10
C ALA A 122 -10.87 8.31 -19.22
N LEU A 123 -10.14 7.78 -18.22
CA LEU A 123 -9.77 6.36 -18.17
C LEU A 123 -10.98 5.44 -17.96
N LEU A 124 -11.96 5.85 -17.15
CA LEU A 124 -13.20 5.07 -16.97
C LEU A 124 -14.06 5.06 -18.24
N GLU A 125 -14.15 6.18 -18.95
CA GLU A 125 -14.83 6.22 -20.25
C GLU A 125 -14.11 5.35 -21.29
N LYS A 126 -12.77 5.34 -21.29
CA LYS A 126 -12.00 4.40 -22.10
C LYS A 126 -12.29 2.95 -21.70
N ALA A 127 -12.29 2.65 -20.40
CA ALA A 127 -12.56 1.30 -19.89
C ALA A 127 -13.94 0.79 -20.32
N ARG A 128 -14.95 1.65 -20.32
CA ARG A 128 -16.31 1.31 -20.73
C ARG A 128 -16.39 0.90 -22.20
N ASN A 129 -15.68 1.63 -23.07
CA ASN A 129 -15.84 1.54 -24.52
C ASN A 129 -14.79 0.66 -25.23
N ALA A 130 -13.66 0.36 -24.58
CA ALA A 130 -12.58 -0.42 -25.17
C ALA A 130 -12.89 -1.93 -25.21
N PRO A 131 -12.10 -2.73 -25.97
CA PRO A 131 -12.04 -4.18 -25.80
C PRO A 131 -11.73 -4.58 -24.35
N GLU A 132 -12.11 -5.81 -23.95
CA GLU A 132 -12.04 -6.27 -22.55
C GLU A 132 -10.64 -6.11 -21.92
N GLU A 133 -9.58 -6.48 -22.64
CA GLU A 133 -8.20 -6.40 -22.13
C GLU A 133 -7.76 -4.94 -21.90
N GLN A 134 -8.08 -4.05 -22.84
CA GLN A 134 -7.78 -2.61 -22.72
C GLN A 134 -8.63 -1.95 -21.62
N SER A 135 -9.79 -2.53 -21.32
CA SER A 135 -10.63 -2.12 -20.20
C SER A 135 -9.93 -2.36 -18.87
N ALA A 136 -9.30 -3.53 -18.67
CA ALA A 136 -8.62 -3.86 -17.42
C ALA A 136 -7.47 -2.86 -17.13
N VAL A 137 -6.61 -2.58 -18.11
CA VAL A 137 -5.54 -1.57 -17.99
C VAL A 137 -6.11 -0.19 -17.63
N SER A 138 -7.17 0.23 -18.31
CA SER A 138 -7.78 1.54 -18.05
C SER A 138 -8.40 1.62 -16.65
N LEU A 139 -8.99 0.53 -16.15
CA LEU A 139 -9.51 0.45 -14.78
C LEU A 139 -8.39 0.49 -13.73
N VAL A 140 -7.31 -0.27 -13.90
CA VAL A 140 -6.16 -0.24 -12.98
C VAL A 140 -5.64 1.18 -12.88
N ARG A 141 -5.44 1.84 -14.02
CA ARG A 141 -4.95 3.23 -14.09
C ARG A 141 -5.90 4.22 -13.44
N ALA A 142 -7.21 4.13 -13.73
CA ALA A 142 -8.21 5.03 -13.16
C ALA A 142 -8.24 4.94 -11.63
N CYS A 143 -8.30 3.71 -11.11
CA CYS A 143 -8.34 3.48 -9.68
C CYS A 143 -7.01 3.84 -9.00
N HIS A 144 -5.88 3.61 -9.67
CA HIS A 144 -4.55 4.00 -9.18
C HIS A 144 -4.41 5.52 -9.06
N VAL A 145 -4.86 6.27 -10.07
CA VAL A 145 -4.84 7.74 -10.05
C VAL A 145 -5.74 8.29 -8.95
N ALA A 146 -6.99 7.83 -8.87
CA ALA A 146 -7.94 8.27 -7.84
C ALA A 146 -7.42 7.98 -6.42
N ALA A 147 -6.98 6.74 -6.17
CA ALA A 147 -6.44 6.37 -4.86
C ALA A 147 -5.12 7.10 -4.55
N GLY A 148 -4.28 7.34 -5.57
CA GLY A 148 -3.04 8.12 -5.43
C GLY A 148 -3.30 9.59 -5.07
N ALA A 149 -4.29 10.22 -5.70
CA ALA A 149 -4.67 11.61 -5.41
C ALA A 149 -5.19 11.77 -3.97
N ALA A 150 -6.03 10.84 -3.51
CA ALA A 150 -6.46 10.80 -2.11
C ALA A 150 -5.28 10.56 -1.16
N GLY A 151 -4.43 9.56 -1.44
CA GLY A 151 -3.27 9.26 -0.60
C GLY A 151 -2.21 10.37 -0.55
N LEU A 152 -2.13 11.22 -1.57
CA LEU A 152 -1.27 12.41 -1.62
C LEU A 152 -1.90 13.65 -0.97
N GLY A 153 -3.17 13.58 -0.59
CA GLY A 153 -3.92 14.71 -0.04
C GLY A 153 -4.29 15.77 -1.07
N TYR A 154 -4.31 15.44 -2.36
CA TYR A 154 -4.85 16.34 -3.39
C TYR A 154 -6.36 16.48 -3.25
N THR A 155 -7.02 15.40 -2.83
CA THR A 155 -8.45 15.37 -2.50
C THR A 155 -8.67 14.46 -1.30
N ASP A 156 -9.86 14.47 -0.71
CA ASP A 156 -10.23 13.48 0.31
C ASP A 156 -10.65 12.14 -0.34
N ALA A 157 -10.69 11.08 0.49
CA ALA A 157 -11.02 9.75 0.01
C ALA A 157 -12.46 9.67 -0.53
N ASP A 158 -13.42 10.38 0.07
CA ASP A 158 -14.82 10.34 -0.35
C ASP A 158 -14.98 10.91 -1.76
N GLN A 159 -14.32 12.02 -2.05
CA GLN A 159 -14.33 12.67 -3.36
C GLN A 159 -13.61 11.83 -4.42
N ALA A 160 -12.47 11.23 -4.10
CA ALA A 160 -11.78 10.29 -5.00
C ALA A 160 -12.66 9.05 -5.31
N LEU A 161 -13.41 8.57 -4.32
CA LEU A 161 -14.34 7.47 -4.50
C LEU A 161 -15.52 7.83 -5.41
N ILE A 162 -16.03 9.06 -5.35
CA ILE A 162 -17.05 9.54 -6.29
C ILE A 162 -16.55 9.45 -7.74
N TRP A 163 -15.27 9.79 -7.99
CA TRP A 163 -14.69 9.68 -9.32
C TRP A 163 -14.54 8.22 -9.76
N ALA A 164 -14.08 7.34 -8.87
CA ALA A 164 -13.75 5.96 -9.17
C ALA A 164 -14.94 4.98 -9.09
N ALA A 165 -16.07 5.37 -8.47
CA ALA A 165 -17.23 4.50 -8.27
C ALA A 165 -17.71 3.77 -9.54
N PRO A 166 -17.73 4.38 -10.75
CA PRO A 166 -18.12 3.68 -11.97
C PRO A 166 -17.25 2.45 -12.29
N ALA A 167 -16.00 2.40 -11.82
CA ALA A 167 -15.08 1.28 -12.03
C ALA A 167 -15.69 -0.05 -11.59
N ILE A 168 -16.47 -0.07 -10.50
CA ILE A 168 -17.09 -1.28 -9.97
C ILE A 168 -18.07 -1.87 -10.98
N SER A 169 -19.00 -1.04 -11.48
CA SER A 169 -19.98 -1.49 -12.49
C SER A 169 -19.32 -1.90 -13.81
N ILE A 170 -18.29 -1.16 -14.26
CA ILE A 170 -17.56 -1.49 -15.49
C ILE A 170 -16.84 -2.83 -15.31
N ALA A 171 -16.15 -3.04 -14.19
CA ALA A 171 -15.45 -4.29 -13.92
C ALA A 171 -16.43 -5.47 -13.84
N ALA A 172 -17.52 -5.34 -13.07
CA ALA A 172 -18.51 -6.40 -12.89
C ALA A 172 -19.20 -6.80 -14.19
N ALA A 173 -19.44 -5.85 -15.10
CA ALA A 173 -20.02 -6.13 -16.42
C ALA A 173 -19.04 -6.80 -17.40
N ARG A 174 -17.72 -6.71 -17.15
CA ARG A 174 -16.68 -7.09 -18.12
C ARG A 174 -15.81 -8.26 -17.70
N PHE A 175 -15.70 -8.55 -16.41
CA PHE A 175 -14.89 -9.65 -15.90
C PHE A 175 -15.64 -10.45 -14.84
N ALA A 176 -15.34 -11.74 -14.77
CA ALA A 176 -16.03 -12.67 -13.87
C ALA A 176 -15.34 -12.85 -12.51
N SER A 177 -14.08 -12.41 -12.37
CA SER A 177 -13.28 -12.63 -11.16
C SER A 177 -12.01 -11.78 -11.15
N TRP A 178 -11.34 -11.71 -9.99
CA TRP A 178 -10.00 -11.11 -9.86
C TRP A 178 -8.98 -11.76 -10.79
N ASN A 179 -9.06 -13.09 -10.97
CA ASN A 179 -8.18 -13.79 -11.91
C ASN A 179 -8.44 -13.35 -13.36
N ALA A 180 -9.69 -13.32 -13.81
CA ALA A 180 -10.04 -12.87 -15.16
C ALA A 180 -9.57 -11.43 -15.40
N TYR A 181 -9.79 -10.54 -14.43
CA TYR A 181 -9.32 -9.15 -14.45
C TYR A 181 -7.80 -9.05 -14.55
N GLY A 182 -7.06 -9.81 -13.73
CA GLY A 182 -5.61 -9.82 -13.73
C GLY A 182 -5.01 -10.35 -15.03
N GLN A 183 -5.58 -11.40 -15.62
CA GLN A 183 -5.12 -11.94 -16.91
C GLN A 183 -5.38 -10.94 -18.04
N ALA A 184 -6.56 -10.31 -18.07
CA ALA A 184 -6.90 -9.29 -19.05
C ALA A 184 -5.95 -8.08 -18.96
N PHE A 185 -5.61 -7.65 -17.74
CA PHE A 185 -4.62 -6.61 -17.48
C PHE A 185 -3.24 -6.98 -18.06
N LEU A 186 -2.73 -8.17 -17.76
CA LEU A 186 -1.41 -8.62 -18.25
C LEU A 186 -1.36 -8.74 -19.77
N HIS A 187 -2.46 -9.12 -20.42
CA HIS A 187 -2.52 -9.23 -21.88
C HIS A 187 -2.31 -7.87 -22.55
N SER A 188 -3.11 -6.85 -22.18
CA SER A 188 -3.07 -5.53 -22.84
C SER A 188 -1.90 -4.65 -22.40
N GLU A 189 -1.35 -4.83 -21.20
CA GLU A 189 -0.17 -4.07 -20.76
C GLU A 189 1.09 -4.43 -21.58
N CYS A 190 1.07 -5.57 -22.29
CA CYS A 190 2.13 -5.91 -23.22
C CYS A 190 2.28 -4.90 -24.37
N ASP A 191 1.20 -4.23 -24.74
CA ASP A 191 1.12 -3.28 -25.85
C ASP A 191 1.11 -1.81 -25.40
N ALA A 192 1.21 -1.55 -24.10
CA ALA A 192 1.24 -0.19 -23.56
C ALA A 192 2.56 0.54 -23.91
N ALA A 193 2.46 1.84 -24.20
CA ALA A 193 3.63 2.67 -24.47
C ALA A 193 4.59 2.67 -23.25
N GLY A 194 5.87 2.35 -23.46
CA GLY A 194 6.86 2.18 -22.39
C GLY A 194 7.00 0.76 -21.82
N SER A 195 6.19 -0.21 -22.29
CA SER A 195 6.27 -1.62 -21.89
C SER A 195 7.58 -2.26 -22.33
N ASN A 196 8.52 -2.43 -21.39
CA ASN A 196 9.73 -3.21 -21.60
C ASN A 196 9.63 -4.58 -20.94
N VAL A 197 10.41 -5.56 -21.44
CA VAL A 197 10.36 -6.97 -21.00
C VAL A 197 10.52 -7.10 -19.47
N LEU A 198 11.32 -6.23 -18.85
CA LEU A 198 11.58 -6.26 -17.42
C LEU A 198 10.36 -5.80 -16.63
N GLY A 199 9.72 -4.69 -17.03
CA GLY A 199 8.48 -4.19 -16.43
C GLY A 199 7.35 -5.21 -16.52
N ARG A 200 7.21 -5.89 -17.67
CA ARG A 200 6.21 -6.96 -17.83
C ARG A 200 6.41 -8.14 -16.89
N LYS A 201 7.65 -8.57 -16.69
CA LYS A 201 7.96 -9.64 -15.73
C LYS A 201 7.66 -9.23 -14.29
N VAL A 202 7.92 -7.98 -13.93
CA VAL A 202 7.57 -7.44 -12.61
C VAL A 202 6.05 -7.46 -12.41
N LEU A 203 5.29 -6.93 -13.38
CA LEU A 203 3.83 -6.91 -13.31
C LEU A 203 3.22 -8.32 -13.28
N ALA A 204 3.71 -9.24 -14.10
CA ALA A 204 3.26 -10.64 -14.07
C ALA A 204 3.49 -11.28 -12.70
N ARG A 205 4.66 -11.04 -12.09
CA ARG A 205 4.95 -11.52 -10.73
C ARG A 205 4.06 -10.84 -9.69
N THR A 206 3.79 -9.55 -9.82
CA THR A 206 2.87 -8.82 -8.94
C THR A 206 1.45 -9.38 -9.02
N VAL A 207 0.91 -9.58 -10.23
CA VAL A 207 -0.41 -10.18 -10.43
C VAL A 207 -0.46 -11.60 -9.87
N GLN A 208 0.57 -12.41 -10.09
CA GLN A 208 0.65 -13.74 -9.49
C GLN A 208 0.61 -13.68 -7.95
N ARG A 209 1.39 -12.78 -7.34
CA ARG A 209 1.35 -12.58 -5.88
C ARG A 209 -0.01 -12.13 -5.38
N LEU A 210 -0.69 -11.24 -6.10
CA LEU A 210 -2.05 -10.84 -5.76
C LEU A 210 -3.01 -12.03 -5.80
N LEU A 211 -2.81 -13.00 -6.70
CA LEU A 211 -3.66 -14.20 -6.80
C LEU A 211 -3.31 -15.31 -5.80
N ASP A 212 -2.08 -15.35 -5.29
CA ASP A 212 -1.60 -16.45 -4.45
C ASP A 212 -1.45 -16.09 -2.96
N ASP A 213 -1.18 -14.83 -2.65
CA ASP A 213 -0.86 -14.41 -1.28
C ASP A 213 -2.14 -14.37 -0.42
N PRO A 214 -2.23 -15.14 0.68
CA PRO A 214 -3.45 -15.23 1.50
C PRO A 214 -3.94 -13.90 2.08
N ILE A 215 -3.05 -12.91 2.26
CA ILE A 215 -3.47 -11.60 2.77
C ILE A 215 -3.86 -10.63 1.65
N SER A 216 -3.71 -11.02 0.38
CA SER A 216 -4.04 -10.20 -0.77
C SER A 216 -5.51 -9.75 -0.78
N PRO A 217 -5.80 -8.50 -1.18
CA PRO A 217 -7.19 -8.08 -1.41
C PRO A 217 -7.91 -8.95 -2.43
N TRP A 218 -7.21 -9.56 -3.40
CA TRP A 218 -7.84 -10.39 -4.43
C TRP A 218 -8.27 -11.78 -3.93
N LEU A 219 -7.75 -12.23 -2.78
CA LEU A 219 -8.22 -13.45 -2.11
C LEU A 219 -9.16 -13.15 -0.93
N THR A 220 -9.04 -11.97 -0.33
CA THR A 220 -9.83 -11.60 0.86
C THR A 220 -11.10 -10.80 0.53
N LEU A 221 -11.20 -10.19 -0.64
CA LEU A 221 -12.39 -9.49 -1.11
C LEU A 221 -13.15 -10.32 -2.14
N THR A 222 -14.46 -10.36 -2.01
CA THR A 222 -15.34 -10.94 -3.04
C THR A 222 -15.33 -10.05 -4.28
N TRP A 223 -15.28 -10.66 -5.46
CA TRP A 223 -15.47 -9.95 -6.72
C TRP A 223 -16.84 -9.24 -6.73
N PRO A 224 -16.94 -7.98 -7.17
CA PRO A 224 -18.22 -7.28 -7.18
C PRO A 224 -19.23 -7.94 -8.12
N ALA A 225 -20.48 -8.01 -7.68
CA ALA A 225 -21.59 -8.46 -8.52
C ALA A 225 -21.99 -7.38 -9.54
N ALA A 226 -22.48 -7.81 -10.70
CA ALA A 226 -23.01 -6.95 -11.75
C ALA A 226 -24.40 -6.40 -11.41
#